data_AF-A0A3B1C181-F1
#
_entry.id   AF-A0A3B1C181-F1
#
_cell.length_a   1.000
_cell.length_b   1.000
_cell.length_c   1.000
_cell.angle_alpha   90.00
_cell.angle_beta   90.00
_cell.angle_gamma   90.00
#
_symmetry.space_group_name_H-M   'P 1'
#
loop_
_entity.id
_entity.type
_entity.pdbx_description
1 polymer ?
#
loop_
_entity_poly.entity_id
_entity_poly.type
_entity_poly.pdbx_seq_one_letter_code
_entity_poly.pdbx_strand_id
1 'polypeptide(L)'
;MNGPFKGASWGYILSKDHYNNGMDNKEKEDRRVGRCFEIKKADGPEEKDIVIHYYIEILEDKTIALELVDDKGNPTGEIVEQDLSTDDFNKQYTSCSHHDCPLAPKTIDEIKKKMADNRVAMGEKHLKNGELGKAEDKFNRALVFEAGNLKAEFGIGKIRMEQNKRAEAEKIFKQISEANEIYDMANKHTFNEFGIYLRKQEMYEIAIQSYEKAITMDEKDVALYFNLGKAYAMKGEFQPGIEKLKEALAIQPDFPEAAEHLKKYLKDEEAMLKKLLRKTEIDDEPGREEK
;
A
#
# COMPACT_ATOMS: atom_id res chain seq x y z
N MET A 1 -11.14 26.59 -6.40
CA MET A 1 -12.16 26.79 -7.45
C MET A 1 -11.66 26.06 -8.70
N ASN A 2 -12.03 24.78 -8.85
CA ASN A 2 -11.60 23.92 -9.95
C ASN A 2 -12.70 23.90 -11.02
N GLY A 3 -12.55 24.71 -12.05
CA GLY A 3 -13.38 24.59 -13.25
C GLY A 3 -13.01 23.32 -14.03
N PRO A 4 -13.91 22.82 -14.90
CA PRO A 4 -13.55 21.76 -15.83
C PRO A 4 -12.40 22.26 -16.69
N PHE A 5 -11.37 21.44 -16.90
CA PHE A 5 -10.28 21.66 -17.86
C PHE A 5 -10.86 21.95 -19.25
N LYS A 6 -11.20 23.22 -19.50
CA LYS A 6 -11.62 23.77 -20.78
C LYS A 6 -10.36 24.39 -21.38
N GLY A 7 -9.70 23.69 -22.30
CA GLY A 7 -8.79 24.35 -23.23
C GLY A 7 -7.41 23.75 -23.48
N ALA A 8 -7.02 22.61 -22.90
CA ALA A 8 -5.79 21.94 -23.33
C ALA A 8 -6.14 20.86 -24.36
N SER A 9 -6.08 21.18 -25.66
CA SER A 9 -6.01 20.15 -26.70
C SER A 9 -4.73 19.33 -26.47
N TRP A 10 -4.79 18.00 -26.48
CA TRP A 10 -3.65 17.12 -26.20
C TRP A 10 -2.44 17.30 -27.14
N GLY A 11 -2.61 17.98 -28.28
CA GLY A 11 -1.47 18.53 -29.04
C GLY A 11 -0.51 19.38 -28.19
N TYR A 12 -1.00 19.98 -27.10
CA TYR A 12 -0.22 20.77 -26.12
C TYR A 12 0.49 19.91 -25.06
N ILE A 13 0.01 18.69 -24.82
CA ILE A 13 0.62 17.75 -23.85
C ILE A 13 1.67 16.87 -24.54
N LEU A 14 1.46 16.55 -25.82
CA LEU A 14 2.25 15.62 -26.63
C LEU A 14 3.13 16.30 -27.70
N SER A 15 3.09 17.64 -27.87
CA SER A 15 3.99 18.34 -28.80
C SER A 15 5.45 18.23 -28.36
N LYS A 16 6.33 17.82 -29.29
CA LYS A 16 7.79 17.71 -29.12
C LYS A 16 8.47 18.98 -28.58
N ASP A 17 7.88 20.16 -28.76
CA ASP A 17 8.56 21.44 -28.54
C ASP A 17 8.62 21.91 -27.07
N HIS A 18 7.79 21.34 -26.17
CA HIS A 18 7.74 21.77 -24.76
C HIS A 18 8.33 20.79 -23.75
N TYR A 19 8.76 19.59 -24.18
CA TYR A 19 9.46 18.66 -23.28
C TYR A 19 10.80 19.23 -22.75
N ASN A 20 11.36 20.24 -23.43
CA ASN A 20 12.71 20.75 -23.20
C ASN A 20 12.80 22.15 -22.56
N ASN A 21 11.71 22.89 -22.31
CA ASN A 21 11.81 24.25 -21.78
C ASN A 21 10.94 24.49 -20.53
N GLY A 22 11.59 24.42 -19.36
CA GLY A 22 11.16 25.14 -18.14
C GLY A 22 10.14 24.47 -17.21
N MET A 23 9.73 23.23 -17.43
CA MET A 23 8.77 22.54 -16.55
C MET A 23 9.44 21.91 -15.31
N ASP A 24 8.83 22.13 -14.14
CA ASP A 24 9.10 21.43 -12.89
C ASP A 24 8.87 19.91 -13.07
N ASN A 25 9.68 19.08 -12.40
CA ASN A 25 9.61 17.62 -12.44
C ASN A 25 8.20 17.07 -12.15
N LYS A 26 7.43 17.76 -11.30
CA LYS A 26 6.05 17.38 -10.97
C LYS A 26 5.10 17.38 -12.20
N GLU A 27 5.22 18.37 -13.08
CA GLU A 27 4.41 18.45 -14.31
C GLU A 27 4.79 17.38 -15.36
N LYS A 28 6.01 16.84 -15.29
CA LYS A 28 6.45 15.74 -16.16
C LYS A 28 5.94 14.39 -15.66
N GLU A 29 5.82 14.21 -14.35
CA GLU A 29 5.26 13.00 -13.71
C GLU A 29 3.72 12.97 -13.78
N ASP A 30 3.05 14.12 -13.79
CA ASP A 30 1.59 14.24 -13.93
C ASP A 30 1.05 13.90 -15.33
N ARG A 31 1.92 13.85 -16.35
CA ARG A 31 1.52 13.58 -17.75
C ARG A 31 1.50 12.11 -18.15
N ARG A 32 1.79 11.17 -17.23
CA ARG A 32 1.82 9.72 -17.53
C ARG A 32 0.46 9.07 -17.64
N VAL A 33 -0.63 9.80 -17.37
CA VAL A 33 -1.98 9.26 -17.49
C VAL A 33 -2.93 10.23 -18.19
N GLY A 34 -3.72 9.72 -19.12
CA GLY A 34 -4.73 10.49 -19.85
C GLY A 34 -6.11 9.83 -19.90
N ARG A 35 -7.08 10.66 -20.31
CA ARG A 35 -8.53 10.39 -20.29
C ARG A 35 -8.94 9.35 -21.32
N CYS A 36 -10.15 8.83 -21.15
CA CYS A 36 -10.87 8.06 -22.15
C CYS A 36 -10.71 8.56 -23.60
N PHE A 37 -10.47 7.61 -24.52
CA PHE A 37 -10.52 7.82 -25.96
C PHE A 37 -11.55 6.90 -26.61
N GLU A 38 -12.37 7.48 -27.48
CA GLU A 38 -13.36 6.78 -28.28
C GLU A 38 -12.72 6.24 -29.56
N ILE A 39 -12.96 4.96 -29.85
CA ILE A 39 -12.81 4.41 -31.21
C ILE A 39 -14.22 4.31 -31.81
N LYS A 40 -14.46 4.97 -32.94
CA LYS A 40 -15.60 4.62 -33.80
C LYS A 40 -15.15 3.51 -34.75
N LYS A 41 -15.46 2.26 -34.43
CA LYS A 41 -15.36 1.17 -35.42
C LYS A 41 -16.54 1.32 -36.38
N ALA A 42 -16.24 1.48 -37.67
CA ALA A 42 -17.23 1.50 -38.73
C ALA A 42 -17.13 0.19 -39.51
N ASP A 43 -17.89 -0.84 -39.13
CA ASP A 43 -18.00 -2.07 -39.91
C ASP A 43 -19.48 -2.39 -40.25
N GLY A 44 -20.09 -1.55 -41.09
CA GLY A 44 -21.30 -1.92 -41.83
C GLY A 44 -22.49 -0.96 -41.71
N PRO A 45 -23.52 -1.12 -42.56
CA PRO A 45 -24.51 -0.08 -42.84
C PRO A 45 -25.59 0.12 -41.76
N GLU A 46 -25.57 -0.61 -40.64
CA GLU A 46 -26.57 -0.49 -39.55
C GLU A 46 -25.97 -0.49 -38.13
N GLU A 47 -24.68 -0.18 -37.95
CA GLU A 47 -24.04 -0.29 -36.63
C GLU A 47 -24.25 0.94 -35.74
N LYS A 48 -24.61 0.67 -34.47
CA LYS A 48 -24.56 1.65 -33.38
C LYS A 48 -23.11 2.04 -33.14
N ASP A 49 -22.81 3.33 -33.04
CA ASP A 49 -21.51 3.83 -32.58
C ASP A 49 -21.16 3.17 -31.22
N ILE A 50 -20.25 2.18 -31.21
CA ILE A 50 -19.74 1.59 -29.96
C ILE A 50 -18.56 2.43 -29.49
N VAL A 51 -18.77 3.14 -28.38
CA VAL A 51 -17.74 3.97 -27.74
C VAL A 51 -16.99 3.14 -26.69
N ILE A 52 -15.77 2.73 -26.99
CA ILE A 52 -14.88 2.08 -26.01
C ILE A 52 -14.09 3.16 -25.26
N HIS A 53 -13.78 2.91 -23.99
CA HIS A 53 -13.09 3.84 -23.11
C HIS A 53 -11.76 3.25 -22.61
N TYR A 54 -10.71 4.09 -22.54
CA TYR A 54 -9.36 3.66 -22.14
C TYR A 54 -8.70 4.61 -21.14
N TYR A 55 -7.92 4.07 -20.21
CA TYR A 55 -6.83 4.80 -19.59
C TYR A 55 -5.61 4.73 -20.51
N ILE A 56 -4.88 5.83 -20.64
CA ILE A 56 -3.61 5.82 -21.37
C ILE A 56 -2.47 5.92 -20.37
N GLU A 57 -1.40 5.20 -20.63
CA GLU A 57 -0.21 5.16 -19.80
C GLU A 57 0.99 5.52 -20.68
N ILE A 58 1.73 6.59 -20.35
CA ILE A 58 2.95 6.93 -21.07
C ILE A 58 4.11 6.15 -20.46
N LEU A 59 4.76 5.33 -21.29
CA LEU A 59 5.89 4.49 -20.92
C LEU A 59 7.21 5.30 -20.94
N GLU A 60 8.28 4.70 -20.40
CA GLU A 60 9.58 5.39 -20.24
C GLU A 60 10.22 5.78 -21.57
N ASP A 61 10.01 4.96 -22.59
CA ASP A 61 10.44 5.22 -23.97
C ASP A 61 9.52 6.19 -24.73
N LYS A 62 8.54 6.77 -24.03
CA LYS A 62 7.53 7.72 -24.53
C LYS A 62 6.51 7.11 -25.48
N THR A 63 6.41 5.78 -25.52
CA THR A 63 5.28 5.12 -26.16
C THR A 63 4.06 5.13 -25.25
N ILE A 64 2.89 4.81 -25.82
CA ILE A 64 1.61 4.82 -25.13
C ILE A 64 1.10 3.37 -25.01
N ALA A 65 0.64 3.01 -23.82
CA ALA A 65 -0.16 1.83 -23.58
C ALA A 65 -1.61 2.20 -23.27
N LEU A 66 -2.55 1.42 -23.80
CA LEU A 66 -3.99 1.62 -23.67
C LEU A 66 -4.58 0.52 -22.81
N GLU A 67 -5.19 0.92 -21.71
CA GLU A 67 -5.83 0.03 -20.75
C GLU A 67 -7.35 0.20 -20.79
N LEU A 68 -8.09 -0.90 -20.90
CA LEU A 68 -9.56 -0.86 -20.86
C LEU A 68 -10.07 -0.35 -19.50
N VAL A 69 -11.17 0.39 -19.54
CA VAL A 69 -11.92 0.76 -18.34
C VAL A 69 -13.25 0.03 -18.26
N ASP A 70 -13.68 -0.28 -17.03
CA ASP A 70 -14.98 -0.87 -16.76
C ASP A 70 -16.13 0.16 -16.92
N ASP A 71 -17.37 -0.31 -16.71
CA ASP A 71 -18.59 0.50 -16.77
C ASP A 71 -18.67 1.60 -15.70
N LYS A 72 -17.72 1.65 -14.77
CA LYS A 72 -17.57 2.67 -13.72
C LYS A 72 -16.32 3.54 -13.93
N GLY A 73 -15.60 3.34 -15.02
CA GLY A 73 -14.38 4.07 -15.34
C GLY A 73 -13.21 3.71 -14.42
N ASN A 74 -13.12 2.45 -13.98
CA ASN A 74 -11.95 1.93 -13.28
C ASN A 74 -11.04 1.17 -14.26
N PRO A 75 -9.71 1.21 -14.06
CA PRO A 75 -8.79 0.43 -14.87
C PRO A 75 -9.03 -1.06 -14.65
N THR A 76 -9.01 -1.84 -15.74
CA THR A 76 -9.24 -3.29 -15.70
C THR A 76 -7.96 -4.11 -15.56
N GLY A 77 -6.81 -3.51 -15.87
CA GLY A 77 -5.53 -4.18 -16.06
C GLY A 77 -5.32 -4.78 -17.46
N GLU A 78 -6.32 -4.72 -18.34
CA GLU A 78 -6.25 -5.27 -19.69
C GLU A 78 -5.67 -4.24 -20.66
N ILE A 79 -4.42 -4.47 -21.07
CA ILE A 79 -3.74 -3.67 -22.09
C ILE A 79 -4.16 -4.16 -23.47
N VAL A 80 -4.84 -3.31 -24.25
CA VAL A 80 -5.31 -3.64 -25.60
C VAL A 80 -4.31 -3.25 -26.68
N GLU A 81 -3.48 -2.26 -26.40
CA GLU A 81 -2.44 -1.79 -27.31
C GLU A 81 -1.29 -1.23 -26.47
N GLN A 82 -0.06 -1.43 -26.92
CA GLN A 82 1.16 -0.98 -26.27
C GLN A 82 2.18 -0.54 -27.31
N ASP A 83 3.22 0.16 -26.87
CA ASP A 83 4.31 0.63 -27.72
C ASP A 83 3.84 1.58 -28.84
N LEU A 84 2.67 2.21 -28.66
CA LEU A 84 2.12 3.17 -29.61
C LEU A 84 2.95 4.44 -29.66
N SER A 85 3.32 4.87 -30.87
CA SER A 85 3.85 6.21 -31.05
C SER A 85 2.76 7.25 -30.77
N THR A 86 3.17 8.41 -30.27
CA THR A 86 2.28 9.57 -30.09
C THR A 86 1.54 9.94 -31.38
N ASP A 87 2.22 9.83 -32.53
CA ASP A 87 1.64 10.20 -33.83
C ASP A 87 0.56 9.20 -34.25
N ASP A 88 0.80 7.90 -34.05
CA ASP A 88 -0.17 6.86 -34.40
C ASP A 88 -1.35 6.86 -33.45
N PHE A 89 -1.11 7.16 -32.18
CA PHE A 89 -2.16 7.38 -31.21
C PHE A 89 -3.09 8.53 -31.62
N ASN A 90 -2.55 9.70 -31.97
CA ASN A 90 -3.36 10.86 -32.36
C ASN A 90 -4.10 10.68 -33.70
N LYS A 91 -3.65 9.76 -34.57
CA LYS A 91 -4.38 9.39 -35.79
C LYS A 91 -5.56 8.47 -35.53
N GLN A 92 -5.44 7.57 -34.55
CA GLN A 92 -6.39 6.48 -34.31
C GLN A 92 -7.41 6.79 -33.21
N TYR A 93 -7.08 7.68 -32.28
CA TYR A 93 -7.85 7.89 -31.05
C TYR A 93 -8.33 9.33 -30.90
N THR A 94 -9.60 9.50 -30.50
CA THR A 94 -10.20 10.83 -30.26
C THR A 94 -10.53 11.03 -28.78
N SER A 95 -10.16 12.18 -28.23
CA SER A 95 -10.43 12.51 -26.82
C SER A 95 -11.93 12.72 -26.56
N CYS A 96 -12.41 12.24 -25.41
CA CYS A 96 -13.75 12.49 -24.90
C CYS A 96 -14.06 13.95 -24.53
N SER A 97 -13.19 14.91 -24.86
CA SER A 97 -13.38 16.34 -24.57
C SER A 97 -14.58 16.99 -25.24
N HIS A 98 -15.24 16.29 -26.18
CA HIS A 98 -16.36 16.80 -26.98
C HIS A 98 -17.74 16.53 -26.35
N HIS A 99 -17.83 15.77 -25.26
CA HIS A 99 -19.09 15.46 -24.59
C HIS A 99 -18.93 15.36 -23.06
N ASP A 100 -20.05 15.38 -22.34
CA ASP A 100 -20.07 15.14 -20.89
C ASP A 100 -19.98 13.63 -20.64
N CYS A 101 -18.75 13.11 -20.60
CA CYS A 101 -18.49 11.68 -20.40
C CYS A 101 -18.70 11.31 -18.93
N PRO A 102 -19.66 10.42 -18.59
CA PRO A 102 -19.93 10.04 -17.20
C PRO A 102 -18.78 9.25 -16.57
N LEU A 103 -17.89 8.68 -17.40
CA LEU A 103 -16.70 7.96 -16.99
C LEU A 103 -15.47 8.86 -16.92
N ALA A 104 -15.60 10.16 -17.25
CA ALA A 104 -14.48 11.08 -17.22
C ALA A 104 -13.97 11.23 -15.78
N PRO A 105 -12.70 10.86 -15.51
CA PRO A 105 -12.10 11.13 -14.21
C PRO A 105 -12.01 12.64 -13.97
N LYS A 106 -12.25 13.05 -12.72
CA LYS A 106 -12.42 14.47 -12.39
C LYS A 106 -11.07 15.18 -12.24
N THR A 107 -10.04 14.47 -11.78
CA THR A 107 -8.67 15.00 -11.60
C THR A 107 -7.59 13.99 -11.98
N ILE A 108 -6.38 14.47 -12.27
CA ILE A 108 -5.20 13.60 -12.53
C ILE A 108 -4.89 12.74 -11.30
N ASP A 109 -5.02 13.29 -10.09
CA ASP A 109 -4.78 12.55 -8.85
C ASP A 109 -5.75 11.38 -8.67
N GLU A 110 -7.04 11.57 -9.01
CA GLU A 110 -8.04 10.50 -8.97
C GLU A 110 -7.68 9.38 -9.94
N ILE A 111 -7.16 9.72 -11.12
CA ILE A 111 -6.70 8.75 -12.11
C ILE A 111 -5.50 7.97 -11.58
N LYS A 112 -4.45 8.67 -11.12
CA LYS A 112 -3.24 8.06 -10.59
C LYS A 112 -3.57 7.11 -9.45
N LYS A 113 -4.44 7.53 -8.53
CA LYS A 113 -4.93 6.69 -7.45
C LYS A 113 -5.64 5.44 -7.96
N LYS A 114 -6.59 5.57 -8.89
CA LYS A 114 -7.30 4.41 -9.47
C LYS A 114 -6.34 3.42 -10.13
N MET A 115 -5.34 3.91 -10.87
CA MET A 115 -4.32 3.07 -11.48
C MET A 115 -3.43 2.40 -10.43
N ALA A 116 -2.97 3.13 -9.41
CA ALA A 116 -2.19 2.58 -8.31
C ALA A 116 -2.97 1.46 -7.60
N ASP A 117 -4.24 1.72 -7.23
CA ASP A 117 -5.13 0.77 -6.56
C ASP A 117 -5.34 -0.50 -7.41
N ASN A 118 -5.58 -0.34 -8.73
CA ASN A 118 -5.69 -1.47 -9.65
C ASN A 118 -4.39 -2.32 -9.67
N ARG A 119 -3.24 -1.66 -9.85
CA ARG A 119 -1.93 -2.35 -9.91
C ARG A 119 -1.61 -3.05 -8.59
N VAL A 120 -1.95 -2.46 -7.44
CA VAL A 120 -1.84 -3.12 -6.13
C VAL A 120 -2.71 -4.39 -6.09
N ALA A 121 -3.98 -4.31 -6.50
CA ALA A 121 -4.88 -5.46 -6.48
C ALA A 121 -4.37 -6.60 -7.40
N MET A 122 -3.83 -6.27 -8.58
CA MET A 122 -3.19 -7.25 -9.46
C MET A 122 -1.94 -7.86 -8.83
N GLY A 123 -1.10 -7.04 -8.19
CA GLY A 123 0.10 -7.48 -7.48
C GLY A 123 -0.22 -8.44 -6.35
N GLU A 124 -1.24 -8.14 -5.54
CA GLU A 124 -1.72 -9.01 -4.46
C GLU A 124 -2.24 -10.35 -4.99
N LYS A 125 -2.97 -10.34 -6.11
CA LYS A 125 -3.44 -11.55 -6.77
C LYS A 125 -2.29 -12.42 -7.25
N HIS A 126 -1.29 -11.83 -7.92
CA HIS A 126 -0.10 -12.55 -8.38
C HIS A 126 0.72 -13.09 -7.20
N LEU A 127 0.87 -12.31 -6.13
CA LEU A 127 1.57 -12.73 -4.91
C LEU A 127 0.89 -13.94 -4.27
N LYS A 128 -0.44 -13.92 -4.15
CA LYS A 128 -1.22 -15.06 -3.64
C LYS A 128 -1.05 -16.33 -4.50
N ASN A 129 -0.82 -16.16 -5.80
CA ASN A 129 -0.57 -17.26 -6.73
C ASN A 129 0.90 -17.71 -6.74
N GLY A 130 1.80 -17.08 -5.98
CA GLY A 130 3.24 -17.36 -5.98
C GLY A 130 3.98 -16.82 -7.21
N GLU A 131 3.34 -16.00 -8.04
CA GLU A 131 3.92 -15.41 -9.25
C GLU A 131 4.75 -14.17 -8.90
N LEU A 132 5.82 -14.36 -8.13
CA LEU A 132 6.56 -13.27 -7.48
C LEU A 132 7.06 -12.18 -8.45
N GLY A 133 7.58 -12.56 -9.62
CA GLY A 133 8.05 -11.59 -10.61
C GLY A 133 6.93 -10.73 -11.20
N LYS A 134 5.75 -11.31 -11.45
CA LYS A 134 4.57 -10.57 -11.92
C LYS A 134 4.01 -9.69 -10.81
N ALA A 135 4.00 -10.18 -9.57
CA ALA A 135 3.57 -9.40 -8.42
C ALA A 135 4.46 -8.16 -8.24
N GLU A 136 5.78 -8.34 -8.34
CA GLU A 136 6.76 -7.27 -8.22
C GLU A 136 6.60 -6.22 -9.32
N ASP A 137 6.43 -6.65 -10.58
CA ASP A 137 6.12 -5.74 -11.70
C ASP A 137 4.90 -4.86 -11.40
N LYS A 138 3.80 -5.45 -10.92
CA LYS A 138 2.58 -4.71 -10.62
C LYS A 138 2.75 -3.75 -9.45
N PHE A 139 3.41 -4.16 -8.37
CA PHE A 139 3.69 -3.24 -7.26
C PHE A 139 4.61 -2.09 -7.68
N ASN A 140 5.65 -2.36 -8.46
CA ASN A 140 6.52 -1.31 -9.00
C ASN A 140 5.73 -0.35 -9.91
N ARG A 141 4.80 -0.86 -10.72
CA ARG A 141 3.94 0.00 -11.54
C ARG A 141 2.98 0.86 -10.69
N ALA A 142 2.46 0.33 -9.58
CA ALA A 142 1.68 1.12 -8.64
C ALA A 142 2.47 2.32 -8.10
N LEU A 143 3.75 2.11 -7.75
CA LEU A 143 4.66 3.15 -7.25
C LEU A 143 5.01 4.21 -8.30
N VAL A 144 4.85 3.91 -9.59
CA VAL A 144 4.97 4.93 -10.64
C VAL A 144 3.80 5.93 -10.62
N PHE A 145 2.60 5.47 -10.24
CA PHE A 145 1.42 6.34 -10.17
C PHE A 145 1.32 7.06 -8.83
N GLU A 146 1.68 6.37 -7.76
CA GLU A 146 1.62 6.88 -6.39
C GLU A 146 2.91 6.48 -5.66
N ALA A 147 3.89 7.39 -5.68
CA ALA A 147 5.13 7.22 -4.93
C ALA A 147 4.80 7.11 -3.43
N GLY A 148 5.40 6.12 -2.76
CA GLY A 148 5.11 5.86 -1.34
C GLY A 148 3.77 5.16 -1.09
N ASN A 149 3.16 4.52 -2.09
CA ASN A 149 1.96 3.71 -1.88
C ASN A 149 2.25 2.54 -0.91
N LEU A 150 1.73 2.66 0.31
CA LEU A 150 1.97 1.74 1.43
C LEU A 150 1.73 0.27 1.07
N LYS A 151 0.64 -0.02 0.36
CA LYS A 151 0.27 -1.39 0.01
C LYS A 151 1.24 -1.99 -1.00
N ALA A 152 1.68 -1.20 -1.96
CA ALA A 152 2.67 -1.63 -2.95
C ALA A 152 4.04 -1.91 -2.30
N GLU A 153 4.54 -1.01 -1.46
CA GLU A 153 5.81 -1.21 -0.75
C GLU A 153 5.74 -2.41 0.20
N PHE A 154 4.63 -2.56 0.94
CA PHE A 154 4.40 -3.73 1.77
C PHE A 154 4.35 -5.02 0.94
N GLY A 155 3.70 -4.98 -0.23
CA GLY A 155 3.69 -6.05 -1.22
C GLY A 155 5.10 -6.49 -1.63
N ILE A 156 5.97 -5.54 -1.96
CA ILE A 156 7.37 -5.81 -2.31
C ILE A 156 8.14 -6.40 -1.13
N GLY A 157 7.95 -5.89 0.08
CA GLY A 157 8.56 -6.46 1.27
C GLY A 157 8.13 -7.91 1.53
N LYS A 158 6.84 -8.25 1.30
CA LYS A 158 6.35 -9.65 1.33
C LYS A 158 7.04 -10.51 0.27
N ILE A 159 7.22 -10.00 -0.95
CA ILE A 159 7.96 -10.72 -2.01
C ILE A 159 9.40 -11.03 -1.57
N ARG A 160 10.08 -10.09 -0.91
CA ARG A 160 11.43 -10.32 -0.38
C ARG A 160 11.45 -11.40 0.71
N MET A 161 10.42 -11.46 1.55
CA MET A 161 10.26 -12.55 2.53
C MET A 161 10.10 -13.91 1.85
N GLU A 162 9.25 -14.02 0.83
CA GLU A 162 9.06 -15.25 0.03
C GLU A 162 10.35 -15.68 -0.69
N GLN A 163 11.20 -14.72 -1.06
CA GLN A 163 12.52 -14.97 -1.67
C GLN A 163 13.59 -15.35 -0.63
N ASN A 164 13.26 -15.51 0.65
CA ASN A 164 14.20 -15.69 1.76
C ASN A 164 15.20 -14.53 1.95
N LYS A 165 14.91 -13.36 1.41
CA LYS A 165 15.73 -12.14 1.53
C LYS A 165 15.28 -11.30 2.72
N ARG A 166 15.36 -11.89 3.92
CA ARG A 166 14.82 -11.28 5.16
C ARG A 166 15.40 -9.89 5.45
N ALA A 167 16.71 -9.71 5.29
CA ALA A 167 17.36 -8.41 5.54
C ALA A 167 16.87 -7.29 4.61
N GLU A 168 16.61 -7.62 3.33
CA GLU A 168 16.05 -6.66 2.38
C GLU A 168 14.60 -6.31 2.74
N ALA A 169 13.80 -7.30 3.12
CA ALA A 169 12.43 -7.09 3.57
C ALA A 169 12.37 -6.20 4.82
N GLU A 170 13.21 -6.48 5.81
CA GLU A 170 13.29 -5.72 7.05
C GLU A 170 13.64 -4.25 6.81
N LYS A 171 14.55 -3.98 5.86
CA LYS A 171 14.88 -2.61 5.45
C LYS A 171 13.65 -1.89 4.88
N ILE A 172 12.91 -2.54 3.99
CA ILE A 172 11.68 -1.98 3.41
C ILE A 172 10.65 -1.70 4.51
N PHE A 173 10.44 -2.67 5.40
CA PHE A 173 9.46 -2.54 6.48
C PHE A 173 9.81 -1.44 7.47
N LYS A 174 11.09 -1.26 7.77
CA LYS A 174 11.58 -0.14 8.59
C LYS A 174 11.35 1.21 7.91
N GLN A 175 11.58 1.30 6.60
CA GLN A 175 11.28 2.52 5.85
C GLN A 175 9.79 2.87 5.92
N ILE A 176 8.92 1.88 5.76
CA ILE A 176 7.47 2.03 5.91
C ILE A 176 7.12 2.51 7.33
N SER A 177 7.68 1.89 8.38
CA SER A 177 7.36 2.26 9.76
C SER A 177 7.84 3.67 10.11
N GLU A 178 8.93 4.14 9.50
CA GLU A 178 9.51 5.46 9.72
C GLU A 178 8.84 6.59 8.91
N ALA A 179 8.16 6.28 7.80
CA ALA A 179 7.55 7.25 6.90
C ALA A 179 6.29 7.93 7.49
N ASN A 180 6.47 9.09 8.12
CA ASN A 180 5.40 9.84 8.79
C ASN A 180 4.28 10.31 7.85
N GLU A 181 4.58 10.55 6.57
CA GLU A 181 3.63 11.07 5.58
C GLU A 181 2.54 10.05 5.18
N ILE A 182 2.78 8.76 5.47
CA ILE A 182 1.89 7.65 5.07
C ILE A 182 0.80 7.38 6.14
N TYR A 183 1.00 7.92 7.35
CA TYR A 183 0.06 7.80 8.47
C TYR A 183 -1.15 8.73 8.28
N ASP A 184 -2.08 8.32 7.42
CA ASP A 184 -3.44 8.87 7.28
C ASP A 184 -4.50 7.84 7.75
N MET A 185 -5.61 8.30 8.32
CA MET A 185 -6.72 7.45 8.77
C MET A 185 -7.24 6.53 7.64
N ALA A 186 -7.11 6.95 6.38
CA ALA A 186 -7.40 6.11 5.22
C ALA A 186 -6.54 4.82 5.15
N ASN A 187 -5.34 4.84 5.73
CA ASN A 187 -4.37 3.74 5.73
C ASN A 187 -4.38 2.91 7.02
N LYS A 188 -5.21 3.25 8.01
CA LYS A 188 -5.25 2.59 9.32
C LYS A 188 -5.36 1.06 9.24
N HIS A 189 -6.28 0.56 8.40
CA HIS A 189 -6.45 -0.88 8.20
C HIS A 189 -5.19 -1.54 7.66
N THR A 190 -4.52 -0.90 6.70
CA THR A 190 -3.26 -1.38 6.12
C THR A 190 -2.16 -1.46 7.17
N PHE A 191 -2.02 -0.46 8.06
CA PHE A 191 -1.04 -0.49 9.14
C PHE A 191 -1.32 -1.58 10.17
N ASN A 192 -2.59 -1.88 10.48
CA ASN A 192 -2.92 -3.01 11.35
C ASN A 192 -2.54 -4.35 10.70
N GLU A 193 -2.84 -4.54 9.41
CA GLU A 193 -2.42 -5.75 8.67
C GLU A 193 -0.89 -5.87 8.61
N PHE A 194 -0.21 -4.75 8.37
CA PHE A 194 1.25 -4.65 8.36
C PHE A 194 1.85 -5.07 9.72
N GLY A 195 1.36 -4.50 10.81
CA GLY A 195 1.80 -4.86 12.16
C GLY A 195 1.51 -6.33 12.50
N ILE A 196 0.37 -6.87 12.08
CA ILE A 196 0.03 -8.29 12.30
C ILE A 196 1.00 -9.19 11.55
N TYR A 197 1.32 -8.84 10.31
CA TYR A 197 2.30 -9.54 9.51
C TYR A 197 3.68 -9.52 10.16
N LEU A 198 4.20 -8.35 10.51
CA LEU A 198 5.51 -8.18 11.15
C LEU A 198 5.62 -9.01 12.45
N ARG A 199 4.59 -8.97 13.29
CA ARG A 199 4.53 -9.78 14.52
C ARG A 199 4.60 -11.28 14.22
N LYS A 200 3.91 -11.76 13.19
CA LYS A 200 3.99 -13.18 12.77
C LYS A 200 5.36 -13.55 12.21
N GLN A 201 6.07 -12.59 11.63
CA GLN A 201 7.45 -12.75 11.15
C GLN A 201 8.50 -12.54 12.25
N GLU A 202 8.08 -12.37 13.50
CA GLU A 202 8.95 -12.11 14.67
C GLU A 202 9.75 -10.81 14.58
N MET A 203 9.31 -9.85 13.76
CA MET A 203 9.88 -8.51 13.64
C MET A 203 9.21 -7.58 14.66
N TYR A 204 9.40 -7.88 15.94
CA TYR A 204 8.60 -7.28 17.01
C TYR A 204 8.84 -5.78 17.18
N GLU A 205 10.07 -5.31 17.04
CA GLU A 205 10.42 -3.90 17.19
C GLU A 205 9.72 -3.03 16.13
N ILE A 206 9.75 -3.46 14.87
CA ILE A 206 9.07 -2.76 13.77
C ILE A 206 7.55 -2.82 13.95
N ALA A 207 7.02 -3.97 14.40
CA ALA A 207 5.59 -4.12 14.70
C ALA A 207 5.13 -3.16 15.80
N ILE A 208 5.88 -3.08 16.92
CA ILE A 208 5.63 -2.19 18.05
C ILE A 208 5.60 -0.74 17.57
N GLN A 209 6.65 -0.29 16.87
CA GLN A 209 6.72 1.08 16.34
C GLN A 209 5.53 1.41 15.42
N SER A 210 5.12 0.46 14.58
CA SER A 210 3.99 0.63 13.66
C SER A 210 2.66 0.76 14.41
N TYR A 211 2.42 -0.06 15.44
CA TYR A 211 1.21 0.05 16.26
C TYR A 211 1.20 1.34 17.10
N GLU A 212 2.33 1.73 17.69
CA GLU A 212 2.45 2.98 18.45
C GLU A 212 2.07 4.18 17.59
N LYS A 213 2.56 4.24 16.34
CA LYS A 213 2.17 5.28 15.39
C LYS A 213 0.71 5.19 14.96
N ALA A 214 0.17 3.99 14.72
CA ALA A 214 -1.24 3.84 14.38
C ALA A 214 -2.17 4.31 15.51
N ILE A 215 -1.77 4.11 16.77
CA ILE A 215 -2.53 4.56 17.96
C ILE A 215 -2.62 6.08 18.03
N THR A 216 -1.59 6.83 17.63
CA THR A 216 -1.66 8.31 17.63
C THR A 216 -2.69 8.86 16.64
N MET A 217 -3.15 8.03 15.70
CA MET A 217 -4.16 8.38 14.71
C MET A 217 -5.57 8.02 15.17
N ASP A 218 -5.71 6.90 15.89
CA ASP A 218 -6.96 6.47 16.50
C ASP A 218 -6.73 5.87 17.89
N GLU A 219 -6.77 6.76 18.89
CA GLU A 219 -6.60 6.43 20.31
C GLU A 219 -7.76 5.58 20.88
N LYS A 220 -8.82 5.31 20.09
CA LYS A 220 -9.96 4.50 20.53
C LYS A 220 -10.04 3.15 19.84
N ASP A 221 -9.08 2.81 18.97
CA ASP A 221 -9.04 1.49 18.36
C ASP A 221 -8.49 0.44 19.31
N VAL A 222 -9.41 -0.26 19.96
CA VAL A 222 -9.16 -1.41 20.86
C VAL A 222 -8.23 -2.46 20.22
N ALA A 223 -8.35 -2.71 18.91
CA ALA A 223 -7.54 -3.71 18.23
C ALA A 223 -6.05 -3.32 18.17
N LEU A 224 -5.74 -2.03 18.06
CA LEU A 224 -4.35 -1.55 18.04
C LEU A 224 -3.69 -1.75 19.40
N TYR A 225 -4.35 -1.38 20.50
CA TYR A 225 -3.85 -1.62 21.86
C TYR A 225 -3.65 -3.11 22.14
N PHE A 226 -4.62 -3.94 21.74
CA PHE A 226 -4.51 -5.40 21.89
C PHE A 226 -3.35 -6.00 21.10
N ASN A 227 -3.18 -5.60 19.85
CA ASN A 227 -2.11 -6.10 19.00
C ASN A 227 -0.73 -5.60 19.45
N LEU A 228 -0.63 -4.35 19.93
CA LEU A 228 0.59 -3.82 20.55
C LEU A 228 0.94 -4.60 21.82
N GLY A 229 -0.05 -4.87 22.68
CA GLY A 229 0.14 -5.68 23.89
C GLY A 229 0.70 -7.08 23.58
N LYS A 230 0.17 -7.71 22.53
CA LYS A 230 0.69 -9.00 22.02
C LYS A 230 2.11 -8.89 21.46
N ALA A 231 2.43 -7.82 20.76
CA ALA A 231 3.76 -7.62 20.18
C ALA A 231 4.82 -7.49 21.29
N TYR A 232 4.57 -6.69 22.33
CA TYR A 232 5.45 -6.58 23.50
C TYR A 232 5.65 -7.93 24.20
N ALA A 233 4.55 -8.65 24.49
CA ALA A 233 4.65 -9.95 25.16
C ALA A 233 5.41 -11.00 24.33
N MET A 234 5.24 -11.01 22.99
CA MET A 234 6.00 -11.91 22.11
C MET A 234 7.48 -11.53 22.01
N LYS A 235 7.83 -10.25 22.21
CA LYS A 235 9.21 -9.79 22.37
C LYS A 235 9.81 -10.18 23.75
N GLY A 236 8.97 -10.63 24.70
CA GLY A 236 9.35 -10.95 26.07
C GLY A 236 9.17 -9.80 27.07
N GLU A 237 8.62 -8.67 26.62
CA GLU A 237 8.33 -7.49 27.45
C GLU A 237 6.90 -7.58 28.00
N PHE A 238 6.69 -8.45 29.00
CA PHE A 238 5.35 -8.73 29.54
C PHE A 238 4.70 -7.51 30.19
N GLN A 239 5.44 -6.70 30.94
CA GLN A 239 4.91 -5.53 31.63
C GLN A 239 4.31 -4.49 30.66
N PRO A 240 5.04 -3.99 29.64
CA PRO A 240 4.44 -3.15 28.61
C PRO A 240 3.25 -3.82 27.91
N GLY A 241 3.34 -5.12 27.64
CA GLY A 241 2.25 -5.88 27.05
C GLY A 241 0.97 -5.87 27.87
N ILE A 242 1.10 -6.10 29.18
CA ILE A 242 0.02 -6.07 30.17
C ILE A 242 -0.64 -4.68 30.24
N GLU A 243 0.15 -3.61 30.29
CA GLU A 243 -0.39 -2.25 30.33
C GLU A 243 -1.21 -1.93 29.07
N LYS A 244 -0.75 -2.33 27.89
CA LYS A 244 -1.52 -2.14 26.65
C LYS A 244 -2.79 -2.97 26.58
N LEU A 245 -2.82 -4.17 27.17
CA LEU A 245 -4.06 -4.94 27.31
C LEU A 245 -5.04 -4.31 28.30
N LYS A 246 -4.54 -3.69 29.38
CA LYS A 246 -5.39 -2.93 30.31
C LYS A 246 -5.98 -1.69 29.64
N GLU A 247 -5.19 -0.97 28.83
CA GLU A 247 -5.70 0.14 28.01
C GLU A 247 -6.80 -0.32 27.05
N ALA A 248 -6.61 -1.46 26.36
CA ALA A 248 -7.66 -2.04 25.50
C ALA A 248 -8.95 -2.35 26.27
N LEU A 249 -8.85 -2.94 27.47
CA LEU A 249 -9.99 -3.26 28.34
C LEU A 249 -10.62 -2.02 28.99
N ALA A 250 -9.88 -0.93 29.16
CA ALA A 250 -10.42 0.34 29.62
C ALA A 250 -11.30 0.99 28.53
N ILE A 251 -10.93 0.84 27.26
CA ILE A 251 -11.72 1.31 26.12
C ILE A 251 -12.94 0.40 25.89
N GLN A 252 -12.73 -0.93 25.90
CA GLN A 252 -13.78 -1.92 25.74
C GLN A 252 -13.66 -3.01 26.83
N PRO A 253 -14.42 -2.88 27.94
CA PRO A 253 -14.39 -3.85 29.03
C PRO A 253 -14.83 -5.27 28.63
N ASP A 254 -15.73 -5.38 27.66
CA ASP A 254 -16.18 -6.66 27.09
C ASP A 254 -15.35 -7.02 25.86
N PHE A 255 -14.05 -7.22 26.06
CA PHE A 255 -13.13 -7.73 25.04
C PHE A 255 -12.47 -9.03 25.52
N PRO A 256 -13.10 -10.19 25.28
CA PRO A 256 -12.67 -11.48 25.82
C PRO A 256 -11.23 -11.84 25.47
N GLU A 257 -10.81 -11.55 24.24
CA GLU A 257 -9.46 -11.86 23.77
C GLU A 257 -8.39 -11.09 24.55
N ALA A 258 -8.60 -9.82 24.84
CA ALA A 258 -7.68 -9.02 25.65
C ALA A 258 -7.65 -9.51 27.10
N ALA A 259 -8.80 -9.85 27.69
CA ALA A 259 -8.89 -10.38 29.05
C ALA A 259 -8.18 -11.74 29.20
N GLU A 260 -8.33 -12.62 28.21
CA GLU A 260 -7.65 -13.92 28.18
C GLU A 260 -6.12 -13.76 28.10
N HIS A 261 -5.65 -12.91 27.17
CA HIS A 261 -4.22 -12.65 27.02
C HIS A 261 -3.63 -11.96 28.25
N LEU A 262 -4.37 -11.05 28.88
CA LEU A 262 -3.93 -10.38 30.11
C LEU A 262 -3.72 -11.39 31.24
N LYS A 263 -4.69 -12.29 31.44
CA LYS A 263 -4.58 -13.37 32.43
C LYS A 263 -3.40 -14.29 32.15
N LYS A 264 -3.14 -14.59 30.87
CA LYS A 264 -1.99 -15.39 30.45
C LYS A 264 -0.68 -14.67 30.76
N TYR A 265 -0.54 -13.42 30.33
CA TYR A 265 0.71 -12.67 30.48
C TYR A 265 1.06 -12.38 31.93
N LEU A 266 0.07 -12.16 32.81
CA LEU A 266 0.30 -12.05 34.26
C LEU A 266 0.90 -13.32 34.85
N LYS A 267 0.44 -14.50 34.40
CA LYS A 267 1.00 -15.78 34.86
C LYS A 267 2.41 -16.02 34.33
N ASP A 268 2.63 -15.71 33.06
CA ASP A 268 3.93 -15.86 32.40
C ASP A 268 4.98 -14.95 33.07
N GLU A 269 4.58 -13.72 33.41
CA GLU A 269 5.41 -12.79 34.17
C GLU A 269 5.74 -13.31 35.58
N GLU A 270 4.73 -13.75 36.34
CA GLU A 270 4.94 -14.32 37.68
C GLU A 270 5.89 -15.52 37.63
N ALA A 271 5.75 -16.39 36.64
CA ALA A 271 6.63 -17.54 36.43
C ALA A 271 8.07 -17.10 36.10
N MET A 272 8.24 -16.08 35.25
CA MET A 272 9.54 -15.52 34.91
C MET A 272 10.23 -14.92 36.14
N LEU A 273 9.51 -14.12 36.95
CA LEU A 273 10.02 -13.52 38.18
C LEU A 273 10.44 -14.58 39.20
N LYS A 274 9.64 -15.63 39.41
CA LYS A 274 10.00 -16.76 40.29
C LYS A 274 11.29 -17.46 39.85
N LYS A 275 11.48 -17.62 38.53
CA LYS A 275 12.70 -18.23 37.99
C LYS A 275 13.93 -17.35 38.21
N LEU A 276 13.78 -16.03 38.06
CA LEU A 276 14.84 -15.05 38.34
C LEU A 276 15.24 -15.07 39.82
N LEU A 277 14.27 -15.05 40.74
CA LEU A 277 14.52 -15.09 42.18
C LEU A 277 15.25 -16.36 42.63
N ARG A 278 14.86 -17.53 42.11
CA ARG A 278 15.57 -18.79 42.40
C ARG A 278 17.01 -18.79 41.91
N LYS A 279 17.30 -18.11 40.80
CA LYS A 279 18.66 -18.05 40.26
C LYS A 279 19.57 -17.19 41.16
N THR A 280 19.05 -16.05 41.64
CA THR A 280 19.78 -15.18 42.56
C THR A 280 20.02 -15.85 43.92
N GLU A 281 19.09 -16.67 44.41
CA GLU A 281 19.27 -17.44 45.67
C GLU A 281 20.34 -18.54 45.56
N ILE A 282 20.57 -19.11 44.37
CA ILE A 282 21.61 -20.13 44.14
C ILE A 282 23.00 -19.50 43.99
N ASP A 283 23.08 -18.31 43.38
CA ASP A 283 24.35 -17.61 43.17
C ASP A 283 24.90 -16.96 44.47
N ASP A 284 24.07 -16.83 45.52
CA ASP A 284 24.42 -16.26 46.83
C ASP A 284 24.82 -17.31 47.90
N GLU A 285 24.85 -18.62 47.61
CA GLU A 285 25.45 -19.60 48.54
C GLU A 285 26.99 -19.49 48.50
N PRO A 286 27.67 -18.95 49.54
CA PRO A 286 29.12 -18.90 49.56
C PRO A 286 29.65 -20.32 49.61
N GLY A 287 30.62 -20.62 48.76
CA GLY A 287 31.24 -21.94 48.64
C GLY A 287 31.42 -22.61 49.99
N ARG A 288 30.79 -23.79 50.16
CA ARG A 288 31.22 -24.74 51.19
C ARG A 288 32.67 -25.07 50.87
N GLU A 289 33.59 -24.39 51.55
CA GLU A 289 34.97 -24.83 51.69
C GLU A 289 34.92 -26.28 52.22
N GLU A 290 35.22 -27.23 51.33
CA GLU A 290 35.48 -28.61 51.70
C GLU A 290 36.71 -28.61 52.63
N LYS A 291 36.48 -29.02 53.88
CA LYS A 291 37.54 -29.31 54.86
C LYS A 291 38.03 -30.74 54.72
#